data_AF-A0A7X1GUY6-F1
#
_entry.id   AF-A0A7X1GUY6-F1
#
_cell.length_a   1.000
_cell.length_b   1.000
_cell.length_c   1.000
_cell.angle_alpha   90.00
_cell.angle_beta   90.00
_cell.angle_gamma   90.00
#
_symmetry.space_group_name_H-M   'P 1'
#
loop_
_entity.id
_entity.type
_entity.pdbx_description
1 polymer ?
#
loop_
_entity_poly.entity_id
_entity_poly.type
_entity_poly.pdbx_seq_one_letter_code
_entity_poly.pdbx_strand_id
1 'polypeptide(L)'
;MPKPGSVLLVIDAAINFLLGLLLLGFSRPLTDLLGVPYTTVSFYPTILGGVLFGIGVALTIEAFRHPKGLVGLGLGGAVAINLCGGMVLLIWLVSGALDLPLRGLLFLWTLAVALVGISTAEMLAHCRKRPPA
;
A
#
# COMPACT_ATOMS: atom_id res chain seq x y z
N MET A 1 29.34 1.88 -6.23
CA MET A 1 28.63 0.59 -6.30
C MET A 1 27.64 0.51 -5.14
N PRO A 2 26.35 0.27 -5.38
CA PRO A 2 25.40 0.00 -4.31
C PRO A 2 25.83 -1.26 -3.55
N LYS A 3 25.66 -1.26 -2.22
CA LYS A 3 25.96 -2.46 -1.39
C LYS A 3 25.00 -3.59 -1.78
N PRO A 4 25.40 -4.87 -1.71
CA PRO A 4 24.56 -6.01 -2.11
C PRO A 4 23.16 -6.01 -1.48
N GLY A 5 23.05 -5.62 -0.20
CA GLY A 5 21.76 -5.51 0.50
C GLY A 5 20.83 -4.42 -0.04
N SER A 6 21.36 -3.35 -0.63
CA SER A 6 20.56 -2.30 -1.27
C SER A 6 19.98 -2.78 -2.61
N VAL A 7 20.71 -3.63 -3.35
CA VAL A 7 20.22 -4.18 -4.62
C VAL A 7 19.03 -5.12 -4.38
N LEU A 8 19.10 -6.00 -3.38
CA LEU A 8 17.99 -6.90 -3.06
C LEU A 8 16.74 -6.14 -2.62
N LEU A 9 16.91 -5.07 -1.84
CA LEU A 9 15.80 -4.20 -1.41
C LEU A 9 15.13 -3.48 -2.59
N VAL A 10 15.92 -3.03 -3.57
CA VAL A 10 15.41 -2.40 -4.79
C VAL A 10 14.65 -3.39 -5.66
N ILE A 11 15.14 -4.63 -5.77
CA ILE A 11 14.43 -5.71 -6.48
C ILE A 11 13.09 -5.99 -5.80
N ASP A 12 13.08 -6.12 -4.48
CA ASP A 12 11.84 -6.38 -3.72
C ASP A 12 10.84 -5.22 -3.87
N ALA A 13 11.33 -3.97 -3.82
CA ALA A 13 10.50 -2.79 -4.09
C ALA A 13 9.90 -2.83 -5.51
N ALA A 14 10.70 -3.17 -6.53
CA ALA A 14 10.26 -3.25 -7.92
C ALA A 14 9.21 -4.36 -8.12
N ILE A 15 9.41 -5.53 -7.51
CA ILE A 15 8.44 -6.64 -7.56
C ILE A 15 7.12 -6.20 -6.92
N ASN A 16 7.16 -5.61 -5.73
CA ASN A 16 5.97 -5.14 -5.02
C ASN A 16 5.23 -4.04 -5.79
N PHE A 17 5.93 -3.11 -6.43
CA PHE A 17 5.31 -2.12 -7.31
C PHE A 17 4.64 -2.75 -8.52
N LEU A 18 5.33 -3.65 -9.22
CA LEU A 18 4.77 -4.31 -10.40
C LEU A 18 3.52 -5.10 -10.04
N LEU A 19 3.60 -5.95 -9.01
CA LEU A 19 2.45 -6.71 -8.54
C LEU A 19 1.32 -5.79 -8.04
N GLY A 20 1.68 -4.73 -7.30
CA GLY A 20 0.73 -3.73 -6.83
C GLY A 20 -0.05 -3.09 -7.98
N LEU A 21 0.64 -2.63 -9.03
CA LEU A 21 0.02 -2.03 -10.22
C LEU A 21 -0.85 -3.03 -10.99
N LEU A 22 -0.38 -4.26 -11.17
CA LEU A 22 -1.16 -5.31 -11.83
C LEU A 22 -2.47 -5.59 -11.09
N LEU A 23 -2.41 -5.68 -9.76
CA LEU A 23 -3.58 -5.93 -8.91
C LEU A 23 -4.49 -4.71 -8.78
N LEU A 24 -3.97 -3.49 -8.80
CA LEU A 24 -4.78 -2.27 -8.90
C LEU A 24 -5.55 -2.21 -10.23
N GLY A 25 -4.94 -2.68 -11.32
CA GLY A 25 -5.56 -2.83 -12.63
C GLY A 25 -6.29 -4.16 -12.84
N PHE A 26 -6.63 -4.89 -11.77
CA PHE A 26 -7.19 -6.24 -11.86
C PHE A 26 -8.45 -6.27 -12.75
N SER A 27 -8.39 -7.08 -13.79
CA SER A 27 -9.43 -7.18 -14.82
C SER A 27 -9.35 -8.54 -15.52
N ARG A 28 -10.45 -8.97 -16.18
CA ARG A 28 -10.49 -10.24 -16.94
C ARG A 28 -9.38 -10.35 -18.00
N PRO A 29 -9.16 -9.34 -18.87
CA PRO A 29 -8.13 -9.45 -19.89
C PRO A 29 -6.73 -9.66 -19.30
N LEU A 30 -6.46 -9.03 -18.15
CA LEU A 30 -5.19 -9.20 -17.46
C LEU A 30 -5.02 -10.60 -16.87
N THR A 31 -6.05 -11.14 -16.21
CA THR A 31 -5.99 -12.51 -15.66
C THR A 31 -5.88 -13.56 -16.76
N ASP A 32 -6.58 -13.37 -17.87
CA ASP A 32 -6.54 -14.27 -19.02
C ASP A 32 -5.16 -14.24 -19.70
N LEU A 33 -4.57 -13.04 -19.85
CA LEU A 33 -3.22 -12.88 -20.39
C LEU A 33 -2.16 -13.54 -19.50
N LEU A 34 -2.28 -13.42 -18.18
CA LEU A 34 -1.33 -13.99 -17.22
C LEU A 34 -1.59 -15.48 -16.92
N GLY A 35 -2.74 -16.03 -17.31
CA GLY A 35 -3.14 -17.41 -17.02
C GLY A 35 -3.41 -17.68 -15.53
N VAL A 36 -3.81 -16.65 -14.76
CA VAL A 36 -4.07 -16.76 -13.32
C VAL A 36 -5.57 -16.83 -13.00
N PRO A 37 -5.98 -17.36 -11.82
CA PRO A 37 -7.39 -17.45 -11.46
C PRO A 37 -8.10 -16.09 -11.44
N TYR A 38 -9.30 -16.05 -12.03
CA TYR A 38 -10.17 -14.87 -12.05
C TYR A 38 -11.21 -14.90 -10.92
N THR A 39 -11.55 -13.73 -10.39
CA THR A 39 -12.68 -13.52 -9.46
C THR A 39 -13.62 -12.46 -10.03
N THR A 40 -14.93 -12.66 -9.85
CA THR A 40 -15.96 -11.70 -10.31
C THR A 40 -15.95 -10.39 -9.54
N VAL A 41 -15.36 -10.37 -8.35
CA VAL A 41 -15.29 -9.20 -7.48
C VAL A 41 -13.85 -8.72 -7.35
N SER A 42 -13.54 -7.55 -7.92
CA SER A 42 -12.19 -6.96 -7.93
C SER A 42 -11.80 -6.26 -6.63
N PHE A 43 -12.70 -6.19 -5.64
CA PHE A 43 -12.47 -5.53 -4.35
C PHE A 43 -11.17 -6.00 -3.66
N TYR A 44 -11.06 -7.28 -3.30
CA TYR A 44 -9.87 -7.76 -2.57
C TYR A 44 -8.57 -7.72 -3.39
N PRO A 45 -8.56 -8.10 -4.69
CA PRO A 45 -7.37 -7.93 -5.52
C PRO A 45 -6.87 -6.49 -5.54
N THR A 46 -7.74 -5.51 -5.76
CA THR A 46 -7.34 -4.10 -5.83
C THR A 46 -6.88 -3.57 -4.47
N ILE A 47 -7.49 -3.98 -3.35
CA ILE A 47 -7.01 -3.65 -1.99
C ILE A 47 -5.60 -4.21 -1.75
N LEU A 48 -5.37 -5.49 -2.08
CA LEU A 48 -4.05 -6.08 -2.00
C LEU A 48 -3.05 -5.34 -2.90
N GLY A 49 -3.48 -4.93 -4.10
CA GLY A 49 -2.69 -4.11 -5.00
C GLY A 49 -2.25 -2.79 -4.37
N GLY A 50 -3.16 -2.09 -3.69
CA GLY A 50 -2.83 -0.87 -2.93
C GLY A 50 -1.82 -1.11 -1.81
N VAL A 51 -1.97 -2.21 -1.07
CA VAL A 51 -1.03 -2.58 0.00
C VAL A 51 0.35 -2.91 -0.57
N LEU A 52 0.45 -3.74 -1.62
CA LEU A 52 1.72 -4.09 -2.27
C LEU A 52 2.39 -2.86 -2.90
N PHE A 53 1.61 -1.99 -3.54
CA PHE A 53 2.13 -0.72 -4.03
C PHE A 53 2.73 0.11 -2.90
N GLY A 54 2.02 0.22 -1.77
CA GLY A 54 2.52 0.89 -0.56
C GLY A 54 3.78 0.23 0.02
N ILE A 55 3.90 -1.10 -0.03
CA ILE A 55 5.13 -1.82 0.35
C ILE A 55 6.28 -1.43 -0.58
N GLY A 56 6.04 -1.33 -1.89
CA GLY A 56 7.02 -0.84 -2.86
C GLY A 56 7.54 0.57 -2.50
N VAL A 57 6.62 1.48 -2.14
CA VAL A 57 6.97 2.83 -1.65
C VAL A 57 7.81 2.75 -0.38
N ALA A 58 7.37 1.92 0.59
CA ALA A 58 8.03 1.76 1.87
C ALA A 58 9.47 1.24 1.72
N LEU A 59 9.68 0.22 0.90
CA LEU A 59 11.01 -0.34 0.61
C LEU A 59 11.89 0.64 -0.16
N THR A 60 11.30 1.45 -1.04
CA THR A 60 12.02 2.51 -1.75
C THR A 60 12.53 3.57 -0.78
N ILE A 61 11.69 4.02 0.16
CA ILE A 61 12.09 4.94 1.23
C ILE A 61 13.25 4.36 2.04
N GLU A 62 13.19 3.08 2.38
CA GLU A 62 14.23 2.38 3.14
C GLU A 62 15.54 2.25 2.34
N ALA A 63 15.46 2.01 1.02
CA ALA A 63 16.63 1.94 0.15
C ALA A 63 17.43 3.25 0.16
N PHE A 64 16.76 4.39 0.31
CA PHE A 64 17.39 5.72 0.39
C PHE A 64 17.89 6.09 1.79
N ARG A 65 17.53 5.36 2.86
CA ARG A 65 17.88 5.72 4.24
C ARG A 65 19.31 5.36 4.67
N HIS A 66 20.11 4.72 3.80
CA HIS A 66 21.47 4.25 4.09
C HIS A 66 21.69 3.68 5.51
N PRO A 67 20.86 2.73 5.99
CA PRO A 67 21.03 2.24 7.35
C PRO A 67 22.26 1.33 7.50
N LYS A 68 22.85 1.34 8.70
CA LYS A 68 23.95 0.43 9.07
C LYS A 68 23.35 -0.87 9.67
N GLY A 69 22.75 -1.72 8.83
CA GLY A 69 22.26 -3.06 9.25
C GLY A 69 20.85 -3.40 8.75
N LEU A 70 20.33 -4.54 9.21
CA LEU A 70 18.93 -4.94 9.04
C LEU A 70 18.04 -4.10 9.96
N VAL A 71 17.32 -3.15 9.39
CA VAL A 71 16.28 -2.37 10.07
C VAL A 71 14.96 -2.56 9.33
N GLY A 72 13.87 -2.58 10.10
CA GLY A 72 12.54 -2.63 9.50
C GLY A 72 12.16 -1.29 8.86
N LEU A 73 11.06 -1.30 8.11
CA LEU A 73 10.46 -0.16 7.40
C LEU A 73 10.19 1.09 8.27
N GLY A 74 10.12 0.90 9.60
CA GLY A 74 9.85 1.95 10.56
C GLY A 74 8.49 2.64 10.35
N LEU A 75 8.31 3.79 10.98
CA LEU A 75 7.06 4.55 10.92
C LEU A 75 6.72 5.01 9.49
N GLY A 76 7.71 5.48 8.73
CA GLY A 76 7.49 5.99 7.38
C GLY A 76 6.97 4.94 6.42
N GLY A 77 7.52 3.71 6.48
CA GLY A 77 7.03 2.62 5.66
C GLY A 77 5.64 2.11 6.10
N ALA A 78 5.38 2.05 7.41
CA ALA A 78 4.04 1.69 7.91
C ALA A 78 2.97 2.70 7.44
N VAL A 79 3.27 4.00 7.50
CA VAL A 79 2.41 5.07 6.98
C VAL A 79 2.18 4.92 5.48
N ALA A 80 3.23 4.65 4.69
CA ALA A 80 3.10 4.48 3.24
C ALA A 80 2.15 3.32 2.89
N ILE A 81 2.32 2.17 3.54
CA ILE A 81 1.49 0.97 3.31
C ILE A 81 0.02 1.25 3.67
N ASN A 82 -0.23 1.81 4.85
CA ASN A 82 -1.58 2.10 5.33
C ASN A 82 -2.30 3.14 4.47
N LEU A 83 -1.61 4.19 4.04
CA LEU A 83 -2.21 5.21 3.19
C LEU A 83 -2.53 4.65 1.81
N CYS A 84 -1.65 3.86 1.18
CA CYS A 84 -1.93 3.27 -0.12
C CYS A 84 -3.12 2.29 -0.06
N GLY A 85 -3.13 1.35 0.88
CA GLY A 85 -4.26 0.42 1.06
C GLY A 85 -5.56 1.14 1.47
N GLY A 86 -5.45 2.09 2.41
CA GLY A 86 -6.57 2.88 2.91
C GLY A 86 -7.20 3.77 1.84
N MET A 87 -6.41 4.38 0.95
CA MET A 87 -6.94 5.18 -0.16
C MET A 87 -7.71 4.31 -1.16
N VAL A 88 -7.22 3.11 -1.49
CA VAL A 88 -7.96 2.19 -2.36
C VAL A 88 -9.28 1.77 -1.72
N LEU A 89 -9.27 1.50 -0.41
CA LEU A 89 -10.50 1.21 0.34
C LEU A 89 -11.47 2.40 0.32
N LEU A 90 -10.99 3.62 0.52
CA LEU A 90 -11.82 4.82 0.43
C LEU A 90 -12.43 5.00 -0.96
N ILE A 91 -11.67 4.77 -2.04
CA ILE A 91 -12.18 4.84 -3.41
C ILE A 91 -13.35 3.85 -3.60
N TRP A 92 -13.22 2.61 -3.08
CA TRP A 92 -14.31 1.63 -3.12
C TRP A 92 -15.54 2.04 -2.30
N LEU A 93 -15.34 2.62 -1.12
CA LEU A 93 -16.44 3.05 -0.26
C LEU A 93 -17.17 4.27 -0.83
N VAL A 94 -16.44 5.23 -1.42
CA VAL A 94 -17.00 6.45 -2.01
C VAL A 94 -17.65 6.17 -3.36
N SER A 95 -17.16 5.21 -4.14
CA SER A 95 -17.77 4.85 -5.43
C SER A 95 -19.16 4.24 -5.30
N GLY A 96 -19.53 3.75 -4.11
CA GLY A 96 -20.82 3.10 -3.87
C GLY A 96 -20.99 1.78 -4.61
N ALA A 97 -19.93 1.23 -5.21
CA ALA A 97 -19.97 0.00 -5.99
C ALA A 97 -20.00 -1.28 -5.12
N LEU A 98 -19.97 -1.13 -3.79
CA LEU A 98 -20.03 -2.23 -2.84
C LEU A 98 -21.47 -2.51 -2.41
N ASP A 99 -22.04 -3.59 -2.93
CA ASP A 99 -23.33 -4.11 -2.47
C ASP A 99 -23.15 -4.91 -1.17
N LEU A 100 -23.10 -4.19 -0.04
CA LEU A 100 -22.83 -4.74 1.28
C LEU A 100 -23.95 -4.40 2.27
N PRO A 101 -24.24 -5.28 3.25
CA PRO A 101 -25.11 -4.93 4.36
C PRO A 101 -24.50 -3.79 5.18
N LEU A 102 -25.34 -2.98 5.85
CA LEU A 102 -24.90 -1.81 6.64
C LEU A 102 -23.76 -2.11 7.62
N ARG A 103 -23.80 -3.29 8.27
CA ARG A 103 -22.72 -3.74 9.18
C ARG A 103 -21.36 -3.81 8.49
N GLY A 104 -21.32 -4.24 7.22
CA GLY A 104 -20.10 -4.33 6.42
C GLY A 104 -19.59 -2.95 6.02
N LEU A 105 -20.50 -2.06 5.60
CA LEU A 105 -20.16 -0.66 5.31
C LEU A 105 -19.58 0.05 6.54
N LEU A 106 -20.23 -0.06 7.69
CA LEU A 106 -19.74 0.54 8.94
C LEU A 106 -18.35 0.01 9.33
N PHE A 107 -18.15 -1.29 9.23
CA PHE A 107 -16.85 -1.92 9.49
C PHE A 107 -15.76 -1.38 8.55
N LEU A 108 -16.01 -1.37 7.24
CA LEU A 108 -15.02 -0.91 6.26
C LEU A 108 -14.75 0.60 6.35
N TRP A 109 -15.76 1.42 6.60
CA TRP A 109 -15.58 2.85 6.85
C TRP A 109 -14.72 3.11 8.09
N THR A 110 -14.99 2.38 9.17
CA THR A 110 -14.19 2.47 10.40
C THR A 110 -12.73 2.11 10.12
N LEU A 111 -12.50 1.02 9.38
CA LEU A 111 -11.16 0.61 8.98
C LEU A 111 -10.47 1.67 8.11
N ALA A 112 -11.16 2.21 7.11
CA ALA A 112 -10.62 3.23 6.22
C ALA A 112 -10.22 4.51 6.97
N VAL A 113 -11.11 4.99 7.85
CA VAL A 113 -10.85 6.17 8.70
C VAL A 113 -9.70 5.89 9.67
N ALA A 114 -9.63 4.70 10.26
CA ALA A 114 -8.53 4.34 11.15
C ALA A 114 -7.20 4.33 10.41
N LEU A 115 -7.10 3.64 9.27
CA LEU A 115 -5.87 3.55 8.48
C LEU A 115 -5.41 4.92 7.99
N VAL A 116 -6.30 5.69 7.35
CA VAL A 116 -5.94 6.98 6.77
C VAL A 116 -5.75 8.04 7.85
N GLY A 117 -6.62 8.06 8.86
CA GLY A 117 -6.58 9.02 9.96
C GLY A 117 -5.35 8.85 10.84
N ILE A 118 -5.07 7.63 11.30
CA ILE A 118 -3.88 7.34 12.13
C ILE A 118 -2.62 7.65 11.34
N SER A 119 -2.48 7.13 10.12
CA SER A 119 -1.25 7.33 9.34
C SER A 119 -1.03 8.79 8.94
N THR A 120 -2.10 9.57 8.69
CA THR A 120 -1.99 11.02 8.49
C THR A 120 -1.58 11.73 9.77
N ALA A 121 -2.16 11.38 10.92
CA ALA A 121 -1.81 11.98 12.21
C ALA A 121 -0.35 11.69 12.59
N GLU A 122 0.12 10.46 12.40
CA GLU A 122 1.51 10.05 12.60
C GLU A 122 2.47 10.83 11.69
N MET A 123 2.13 10.96 10.41
CA MET A 123 2.91 11.74 9.45
C MET A 123 3.02 13.21 9.88
N LEU A 124 1.90 13.85 10.23
CA LEU A 124 1.86 15.25 10.68
C LEU A 124 2.63 15.44 11.98
N ALA A 125 2.47 14.54 12.96
CA ALA A 125 3.20 14.61 14.22
C ALA A 125 4.71 14.51 14.01
N HIS A 126 5.15 13.70 13.04
CA HIS A 126 6.57 13.54 12.72
C HIS A 126 7.12 14.74 11.94
N CYS A 127 6.37 15.29 10.99
CA CYS A 127 6.73 16.51 10.27
C CYS A 127 6.89 17.72 11.21
N ARG A 128 6.03 17.85 12.23
CA ARG A 128 6.09 18.95 13.21
C ARG A 128 7.29 18.87 14.16
N LYS A 129 7.91 17.69 14.33
CA LYS A 129 9.07 17.48 15.21
C LYS A 129 10.42 17.61 14.53
N ARG A 130 10.48 17.72 13.19
CA ARG A 130 11.72 18.06 12.49
C ARG A 130 11.94 19.58 12.57
N PRO A 131 12.99 20.09 13.24
CA PRO A 131 13.35 21.50 13.12
C PRO A 131 13.71 21.80 11.65
N PRO A 132 13.42 23.01 11.15
CA PRO A 132 13.89 23.43 9.83
C PRO A 132 15.42 23.33 9.80
N ALA A 133 15.94 22.76 8.71
CA ALA A 133 17.37 22.65 8.44
C ALA A 133 18.00 24.01 8.19
#